data_AF-A0A382X814-F1
#
_entry.id   AF-A0A382X814-F1
#
_cell.length_a   1.000
_cell.length_b   1.000
_cell.length_c   1.000
_cell.angle_alpha   90.00
_cell.angle_beta   90.00
_cell.angle_gamma   90.00
#
_symmetry.space_group_name_H-M   'P 1'
#
loop_
_entity.id
_entity.type
_entity.pdbx_description
1 polymer ?
#
loop_
_entity_poly.entity_id
_entity_poly.type
_entity_poly.pdbx_seq_one_letter_code
_entity_poly.pdbx_strand_id
1 'polypeptide(L)'
;MKDKVLPLLPCILFALCSANAFAAPVAYSGKVAINGLNVDGNARFTFHIYDADAIIRWRHSWDSQASINVPVDRGHYLVLLGGQGMEPLPANLFLNHPELYLQVKIKRPDTGEWL
;
A
#
# COMPACT_ATOMS: atom_id res chain seq x y z
N MET A 1 -57.53 -3.20 6.00
CA MET A 1 -56.29 -2.52 5.56
C MET A 1 -55.13 -3.44 5.88
N LYS A 2 -54.34 -3.84 4.89
CA LYS A 2 -53.14 -4.66 5.09
C LYS A 2 -51.95 -3.71 5.16
N ASP A 3 -51.35 -3.63 6.33
CA ASP A 3 -50.21 -2.78 6.59
C ASP A 3 -49.00 -3.31 5.80
N LYS A 4 -48.61 -2.57 4.76
CA LYS A 4 -47.39 -2.84 4.00
C LYS A 4 -46.21 -2.40 4.86
N VAL A 5 -45.69 -3.30 5.68
CA VAL A 5 -44.38 -3.11 6.34
C VAL A 5 -43.32 -3.13 5.23
N LEU A 6 -42.84 -1.95 4.85
CA LEU A 6 -41.79 -1.79 3.85
C LEU A 6 -40.49 -2.41 4.39
N PRO A 7 -39.81 -3.32 3.67
CA PRO A 7 -38.61 -3.97 4.17
C PRO A 7 -37.44 -2.96 4.15
N LEU A 8 -37.21 -2.28 5.27
CA LEU A 8 -36.09 -1.35 5.46
C LEU A 8 -34.72 -2.06 5.57
N LEU A 9 -34.72 -3.33 5.94
CA LEU A 9 -33.52 -4.14 6.17
C LEU A 9 -32.60 -4.33 4.93
N PRO A 10 -33.12 -4.65 3.72
CA PRO A 10 -32.28 -4.74 2.52
C PRO A 10 -31.70 -3.38 2.07
N CYS A 11 -32.40 -2.26 2.30
CA CYS A 11 -31.87 -0.93 1.99
C CYS A 11 -30.68 -0.56 2.88
N ILE A 12 -30.71 -0.95 4.16
CA ILE A 12 -29.61 -0.72 5.11
C ILE A 12 -28.39 -1.58 4.74
N LEU A 13 -28.58 -2.86 4.37
CA LEU A 13 -27.49 -3.72 3.91
C LEU A 13 -26.82 -3.19 2.61
N PHE A 14 -27.60 -2.65 1.67
CA PHE A 14 -27.05 -2.08 0.44
C PHE A 14 -26.27 -0.79 0.70
N ALA A 15 -26.76 0.08 1.59
CA ALA A 15 -26.09 1.33 1.96
C ALA A 15 -24.76 1.11 2.74
N LEU A 16 -24.66 0.04 3.52
CA LEU A 16 -23.43 -0.33 4.25
C LEU A 16 -22.33 -0.86 3.32
N CYS A 17 -22.69 -1.39 2.16
CA CYS A 17 -21.72 -1.95 1.21
C CYS A 17 -20.95 -0.87 0.42
N SER A 18 -21.55 0.31 0.23
CA SER A 18 -20.94 1.44 -0.51
C SER A 18 -19.91 2.25 0.28
N ALA A 19 -19.70 1.97 1.57
CA ALA A 19 -18.91 2.86 2.45
C ALA A 19 -17.40 2.59 2.47
N ASN A 20 -16.90 1.50 1.87
CA ASN A 20 -15.47 1.14 1.95
C ASN A 20 -14.90 0.73 0.59
N ALA A 21 -14.96 1.62 -0.39
CA ALA A 21 -14.17 1.45 -1.60
C ALA A 21 -12.70 1.74 -1.26
N PHE A 22 -11.83 0.76 -1.43
CA PHE A 22 -10.39 0.94 -1.48
C PHE A 22 -9.96 1.06 -2.94
N ALA A 23 -8.85 1.76 -3.20
CA ALA A 23 -8.26 1.74 -4.53
C ALA A 23 -7.75 0.32 -4.83
N ALA A 24 -7.75 -0.05 -6.12
CA ALA A 24 -7.05 -1.26 -6.56
C ALA A 24 -5.56 -1.14 -6.19
N PRO A 25 -4.91 -2.24 -5.77
CA PRO A 25 -3.47 -2.22 -5.52
C PRO A 25 -2.68 -1.76 -6.75
N VAL A 26 -1.59 -1.03 -6.53
CA VAL A 26 -0.75 -0.48 -7.60
C VAL A 26 0.52 -1.29 -7.75
N ALA A 27 0.77 -1.83 -8.94
CA ALA A 27 2.01 -2.54 -9.22
C ALA A 27 3.21 -1.58 -9.21
N TYR A 28 4.22 -1.92 -8.42
CA TYR A 28 5.49 -1.22 -8.37
C TYR A 28 6.63 -2.23 -8.42
N SER A 29 7.49 -2.09 -9.42
CA SER A 29 8.61 -2.99 -9.66
C SER A 29 9.91 -2.22 -9.83
N GLY A 30 11.02 -2.81 -9.42
CA GLY A 30 12.32 -2.19 -9.56
C GLY A 30 13.46 -3.19 -9.51
N LYS A 31 14.68 -2.65 -9.53
CA LYS A 31 15.91 -3.39 -9.31
C LYS A 31 16.63 -2.82 -8.09
N VAL A 32 17.13 -3.69 -7.23
CA VAL A 32 17.97 -3.34 -6.07
C VAL A 32 19.33 -4.00 -6.19
N ALA A 33 20.38 -3.20 -6.02
CA ALA A 33 21.75 -3.65 -5.89
C ALA A 33 22.45 -2.83 -4.80
N ILE A 34 23.26 -3.48 -3.97
CA ILE A 34 24.06 -2.86 -2.91
C ILE A 34 25.53 -3.02 -3.30
N ASN A 35 26.27 -1.91 -3.37
CA ASN A 35 27.66 -1.89 -3.82
C ASN A 35 27.88 -2.56 -5.18
N GLY A 36 26.91 -2.43 -6.10
CA GLY A 36 26.96 -3.04 -7.43
C GLY A 36 26.58 -4.52 -7.48
N LEU A 37 26.29 -5.15 -6.35
CA LEU A 37 25.85 -6.55 -6.27
C LEU A 37 24.32 -6.62 -6.13
N ASN A 38 23.68 -7.44 -6.97
CA ASN A 38 22.24 -7.66 -6.88
C ASN A 38 21.88 -8.28 -5.53
N VAL A 39 20.84 -7.75 -4.89
CA VAL A 39 20.24 -8.39 -3.71
C VAL A 39 19.40 -9.58 -4.19
N ASP A 40 19.41 -10.67 -3.45
CA ASP A 40 18.65 -11.89 -3.77
C ASP A 40 18.00 -12.45 -2.51
N GLY A 41 16.83 -13.07 -2.67
CA GLY A 41 16.02 -13.58 -1.56
C GLY A 41 15.04 -12.56 -0.97
N ASN A 42 14.63 -12.75 0.28
CA ASN A 42 13.67 -11.87 0.93
C ASN A 42 14.38 -10.64 1.51
N ALA A 43 14.04 -9.46 1.00
CA ALA A 43 14.51 -8.18 1.54
C ALA A 43 13.39 -7.43 2.25
N ARG A 44 13.74 -6.60 3.24
CA ARG A 44 12.77 -5.82 4.02
C ARG A 44 12.59 -4.45 3.40
N PHE A 45 11.33 -4.08 3.14
CA PHE A 45 10.96 -2.81 2.53
C PHE A 45 9.99 -2.02 3.41
N THR A 46 10.04 -0.70 3.28
CA THR A 46 8.94 0.20 3.66
C THR A 46 8.53 1.05 2.46
N PHE A 47 7.25 1.42 2.42
CA PHE A 47 6.65 2.21 1.36
C PHE A 47 5.78 3.32 1.96
N HIS A 48 6.05 4.56 1.56
CA HIS A 48 5.22 5.71 1.90
C HIS A 48 4.89 6.50 0.64
N ILE A 49 3.72 7.13 0.62
CA ILE A 49 3.34 8.09 -0.41
C ILE A 49 3.17 9.46 0.25
N TYR A 50 3.88 10.45 -0.30
CA TYR A 50 3.81 11.86 0.08
C TYR A 50 3.14 12.66 -1.03
N ASP A 51 2.56 13.82 -0.70
CA ASP A 51 2.24 14.85 -1.69
C ASP A 51 3.38 15.85 -1.88
N ALA A 52 3.15 16.86 -2.72
CA ALA A 52 4.10 17.94 -3.00
C ALA A 52 4.48 18.78 -1.76
N ASP A 53 3.63 18.80 -0.73
CA ASP A 53 3.88 19.50 0.54
C ASP A 53 4.59 18.59 1.57
N ALA A 54 5.08 17.43 1.14
CA ALA A 54 5.72 16.41 1.99
C ALA A 54 4.82 15.85 3.10
N ILE A 55 3.49 15.91 2.94
CA ILE A 55 2.53 15.31 3.85
C ILE A 55 2.35 13.82 3.47
N ILE A 56 2.47 12.92 4.45
CA ILE A 56 2.21 11.49 4.24
C ILE A 56 0.71 11.29 3.95
N ARG A 57 0.40 10.84 2.73
CA ARG A 57 -0.96 10.50 2.30
C ARG A 57 -1.27 9.01 2.42
N TRP A 58 -0.24 8.16 2.39
CA TRP A 58 -0.39 6.74 2.67
C TRP A 58 0.93 6.13 3.18
N ARG A 59 0.81 5.07 3.98
CA ARG A 59 1.91 4.27 4.51
C ARG A 59 1.51 2.79 4.45
N HIS A 60 2.46 1.90 4.21
CA HIS A 60 2.17 0.47 4.13
C HIS A 60 1.67 -0.16 5.45
N SER A 61 1.91 0.48 6.62
CA SER A 61 1.50 0.01 7.94
C SER A 61 1.28 1.18 8.89
N TRP A 62 0.33 1.07 9.82
CA TRP A 62 0.18 2.04 10.92
C TRP A 62 1.34 2.03 11.91
N ASP A 63 1.99 0.87 12.08
CA ASP A 63 3.20 0.74 12.87
C ASP A 63 4.41 1.28 12.09
N SER A 64 4.97 2.39 12.58
CA SER A 64 6.17 3.04 12.01
C SER A 64 7.44 2.18 12.02
N GLN A 65 7.48 1.11 12.83
CA GLN A 65 8.62 0.19 12.91
C GLN A 65 8.43 -1.06 12.04
N ALA A 66 7.24 -1.25 11.47
CA ALA A 66 6.94 -2.39 10.62
C ALA A 66 7.69 -2.30 9.28
N SER A 67 7.89 -3.46 8.67
CA SER A 67 8.40 -3.60 7.30
C SER A 67 7.74 -4.80 6.65
N ILE A 68 7.77 -4.85 5.33
CA ILE A 68 7.30 -6.03 4.58
C ILE A 68 8.47 -6.81 4.01
N ASN A 69 8.34 -8.14 3.97
CA ASN A 69 9.29 -9.01 3.27
C ASN A 69 8.89 -9.09 1.80
N VAL A 70 9.79 -8.64 0.93
CA VAL A 70 9.61 -8.65 -0.52
C VAL A 70 10.56 -9.67 -1.11
N PRO A 71 10.07 -10.66 -1.88
CA PRO A 71 10.92 -11.54 -2.66
C PRO A 71 11.66 -10.74 -3.74
N VAL A 72 12.97 -10.94 -3.81
CA VAL A 72 13.85 -10.36 -4.82
C VAL A 72 14.55 -11.50 -5.56
N ASP A 73 14.42 -11.54 -6.88
CA ASP A 73 15.14 -12.48 -7.76
C ASP A 73 16.19 -11.70 -8.57
N ARG A 74 17.48 -11.97 -8.31
CA ARG A 74 18.61 -11.34 -9.02
C ARG A 74 18.50 -9.80 -9.07
N GLY A 75 18.08 -9.23 -7.95
CA GLY A 75 17.86 -7.81 -7.76
C GLY A 75 16.48 -7.31 -8.18
N HIS A 76 15.70 -8.08 -8.92
CA HIS A 76 14.38 -7.65 -9.40
C HIS A 76 13.29 -7.95 -8.38
N TYR A 77 12.41 -6.99 -8.15
CA TYR A 77 11.25 -7.15 -7.27
C TYR A 77 9.98 -6.58 -7.91
N LEU A 78 8.84 -7.11 -7.47
CA LEU A 78 7.50 -6.62 -7.78
C LEU A 78 6.68 -6.62 -6.49
N VAL A 79 5.99 -5.52 -6.24
CA VAL A 79 5.09 -5.35 -5.10
C VAL A 79 3.77 -4.75 -5.59
N LEU A 80 2.66 -5.17 -4.99
CA LEU A 80 1.36 -4.51 -5.14
C LEU A 80 1.14 -3.58 -3.95
N LEU A 81 1.37 -2.28 -4.15
CA LEU A 81 1.14 -1.26 -3.12
C LEU A 81 -0.33 -1.25 -2.69
N GLY A 82 -0.58 -1.29 -1.38
CA GLY A 82 -1.93 -1.45 -0.85
C GLY A 82 -2.54 -2.84 -1.05
N GLY A 83 -1.74 -3.81 -1.49
CA GLY A 83 -2.13 -5.22 -1.60
C GLY A 83 -1.90 -6.00 -0.30
N GLN A 84 -1.74 -7.32 -0.44
CA GLN A 84 -1.59 -8.23 0.69
C GLN A 84 -0.40 -7.83 1.60
N GLY A 85 -0.66 -7.78 2.90
CA GLY A 85 0.36 -7.44 3.90
C GLY A 85 0.62 -5.93 4.06
N MET A 86 -0.21 -5.08 3.46
CA MET A 86 -0.17 -3.63 3.60
C MET A 86 -1.55 -3.06 3.95
N GLU A 87 -1.55 -1.86 4.51
CA GLU A 87 -2.74 -1.00 4.55
C GLU A 87 -3.20 -0.69 3.12
N PRO A 88 -4.51 -0.82 2.81
CA PRO A 88 -5.03 -0.56 1.48
C PRO A 88 -4.86 0.91 1.08
N LEU A 89 -4.69 1.16 -0.21
CA LEU A 89 -4.66 2.53 -0.73
C LEU A 89 -6.06 3.17 -0.61
N PRO A 90 -6.18 4.41 -0.11
CA PRO A 90 -7.46 5.12 -0.11
C PRO A 90 -7.98 5.29 -1.54
N ALA A 91 -9.27 5.00 -1.79
CA ALA A 91 -9.85 5.07 -3.14
C ALA A 91 -9.64 6.43 -3.83
N ASN A 92 -9.71 7.51 -3.06
CA ASN A 92 -9.59 8.87 -3.59
C ASN A 92 -8.16 9.42 -3.54
N LEU A 93 -7.15 8.61 -3.18
CA LEU A 93 -5.76 9.07 -3.03
C LEU A 93 -5.28 9.80 -4.30
N PHE A 94 -5.40 9.16 -5.46
CA PHE A 94 -4.94 9.71 -6.74
C PHE A 94 -5.90 10.76 -7.33
N LEU A 95 -7.15 10.80 -6.88
CA LEU A 95 -8.13 11.81 -7.32
C LEU A 95 -7.95 13.14 -6.57
N ASN A 96 -7.63 13.07 -5.29
CA ASN A 96 -7.51 14.24 -4.41
C ASN A 96 -6.10 14.84 -4.43
N HIS A 97 -5.09 14.05 -4.80
CA HIS A 97 -3.70 14.45 -4.82
C HIS A 97 -3.14 14.26 -6.23
N PRO A 98 -3.13 15.33 -7.05
CA PRO A 98 -2.69 15.24 -8.45
C PRO A 98 -1.18 14.98 -8.58
N GLU A 99 -0.42 15.26 -7.52
CA GLU A 99 1.02 15.08 -7.45
C GLU A 99 1.37 14.28 -6.19
N LEU A 100 2.01 13.13 -6.40
CA LEU A 100 2.35 12.18 -5.36
C LEU A 100 3.76 11.61 -5.60
N TYR A 101 4.47 11.36 -4.50
CA TYR A 101 5.83 10.87 -4.47
C TYR A 101 5.89 9.58 -3.66
N LEU A 102 6.38 8.50 -4.29
CA LEU A 102 6.62 7.24 -3.60
C LEU A 102 8.02 7.24 -2.99
N GLN A 103 8.10 7.11 -1.67
CA GLN A 103 9.34 6.74 -0.98
C GLN A 103 9.38 5.24 -0.78
N VAL A 104 10.50 4.65 -1.19
CA VAL A 104 10.82 3.25 -0.97
C VAL A 104 12.09 3.20 -0.16
N LYS A 105 12.08 2.48 0.96
CA LYS A 105 13.31 2.19 1.70
C LYS A 105 13.56 0.70 1.75
N ILE A 106 14.83 0.33 1.67
CA ILE A 106 15.25 -1.08 1.68
C ILE A 106 16.24 -1.26 2.82
N LYS A 107 15.99 -2.27 3.66
CA LYS A 107 16.92 -2.60 4.74
C LYS A 107 18.08 -3.42 4.19
N ARG A 108 19.28 -2.91 4.41
CA ARG A 108 20.52 -3.59 4.08
C ARG A 108 20.65 -4.90 4.86
N PRO A 109 20.91 -6.03 4.18
CA PRO A 109 21.13 -7.30 4.86
C PRO A 109 22.49 -7.36 5.56
N ASP A 110 23.48 -6.59 5.10
CA ASP A 110 24.85 -6.58 5.61
C ASP A 110 25.03 -5.66 6.84
N THR A 111 24.47 -4.45 6.81
CA THR A 111 24.60 -3.48 7.92
C THR A 111 23.35 -3.34 8.78
N GLY A 112 22.19 -3.77 8.28
CA GLY A 112 20.91 -3.53 8.95
C GLY A 112 20.38 -2.10 8.84
N GLU A 113 21.07 -1.20 8.13
CA GLU A 113 20.63 0.18 7.89
C GLU A 113 19.56 0.27 6.81
N TRP A 114 18.79 1.35 6.81
CA TRP A 114 17.81 1.66 5.77
C TRP A 114 18.44 2.54 4.69
N LEU A 115 18.32 2.11 3.43
CA LEU A 115 18.63 2.90 2.23
C LEU A 115 17.36 3.54 1.67
#